data_AF-A0A4U6MY45-F1
#
_entry.id   AF-A0A4U6MY45-F1
#
_cell.length_a   1.000
_cell.length_b   1.000
_cell.length_c   1.000
_cell.angle_alpha   90.00
_cell.angle_beta   90.00
_cell.angle_gamma   90.00
#
_symmetry.space_group_name_H-M   'P 1'
#
loop_
_entity.id
_entity.type
_entity.pdbx_description
1 polymer ?
#
loop_
_entity_poly.entity_id
_entity_poly.type
_entity_poly.pdbx_seq_one_letter_code
_entity_poly.pdbx_strand_id
1 'polypeptide(L)'
;KIGAGSRLWANVTIYHDIQIGENCLIQSSTVVGSDGFGYANDRGNWVKIPQLGRVIIGDRVEIGACTTIDRGALDDTVIGNGVIID
;
A
#
# COMPACT_ATOMS: atom_id res chain seq x y z
N LYS A 1 3.06 -7.88 7.68
CA LYS A 1 2.23 -8.97 8.24
C LYS A 1 1.06 -9.21 7.31
N ILE A 2 0.74 -10.48 7.01
CA ILE A 2 -0.43 -10.87 6.20
C ILE A 2 -1.36 -11.69 7.11
N GLY A 3 -2.63 -11.28 7.21
CA GLY A 3 -3.63 -11.94 8.02
C GLY A 3 -4.04 -13.32 7.47
N ALA A 4 -4.67 -14.12 8.32
CA ALA A 4 -5.13 -15.46 7.95
C ALA A 4 -6.18 -15.40 6.83
N GLY A 5 -6.18 -16.42 5.97
CA GLY A 5 -7.14 -16.53 4.87
C GLY A 5 -6.94 -15.56 3.70
N SER A 6 -6.02 -14.59 3.82
CA SER A 6 -5.69 -13.66 2.74
C SER A 6 -4.91 -14.34 1.61
N ARG A 7 -5.27 -13.99 0.37
CA ARG A 7 -4.70 -14.58 -0.86
C ARG A 7 -4.05 -13.50 -1.69
N LEU A 8 -2.79 -13.71 -2.04
CA LEU A 8 -2.03 -12.89 -2.96
C LEU A 8 -1.80 -13.71 -4.22
N TRP A 9 -2.15 -13.15 -5.37
CA TRP A 9 -1.85 -13.75 -6.67
C TRP A 9 -0.39 -13.52 -7.06
N ALA A 10 -0.02 -13.97 -8.26
CA ALA A 10 1.35 -13.94 -8.72
C ALA A 10 1.91 -12.50 -8.79
N ASN A 11 3.18 -12.34 -8.42
CA ASN A 11 3.93 -11.09 -8.55
C ASN A 11 3.36 -9.89 -7.76
N VAL A 12 2.62 -10.13 -6.68
CA VAL A 12 2.29 -9.07 -5.72
C VAL A 12 3.55 -8.66 -4.96
N THR A 13 3.86 -7.37 -4.96
CA THR A 13 5.01 -6.79 -4.24
C THR A 13 4.54 -6.12 -2.97
N ILE A 14 5.00 -6.61 -1.82
CA ILE A 14 4.72 -6.04 -0.50
C ILE A 14 6.01 -5.44 0.07
N TYR A 15 6.01 -4.14 0.35
CA TYR A 15 7.15 -3.44 0.95
C TYR A 15 7.27 -3.71 2.46
N HIS A 16 8.24 -3.08 3.10
CA HIS A 16 8.49 -3.20 4.52
C HIS A 16 7.37 -2.58 5.38
N ASP A 17 7.15 -3.18 6.54
CA ASP A 17 6.20 -2.73 7.57
C ASP A 17 4.73 -2.57 7.14
N ILE A 18 4.34 -3.27 6.07
CA ILE A 18 2.96 -3.31 5.60
C ILE A 18 2.12 -4.28 6.43
N GLN A 19 0.88 -3.89 6.73
CA GLN A 19 -0.10 -4.72 7.42
C GLN A 19 -1.28 -5.00 6.50
N ILE A 20 -1.58 -6.29 6.29
CA ILE A 20 -2.77 -6.74 5.57
C ILE A 20 -3.60 -7.58 6.54
N GLY A 21 -4.89 -7.25 6.63
CA GLY A 21 -5.88 -7.93 7.46
C GLY A 21 -6.21 -9.34 6.97
N GLU A 22 -7.27 -9.90 7.51
CA GLU A 22 -7.71 -11.26 7.25
C GLU A 22 -8.65 -11.34 6.04
N ASN A 23 -8.63 -12.49 5.35
CA ASN A 23 -9.53 -12.82 4.24
C ASN A 23 -9.53 -11.77 3.09
N CYS A 24 -8.38 -11.18 2.80
CA CYS A 24 -8.20 -10.25 1.67
C CYS A 24 -7.90 -10.99 0.36
N LEU A 25 -8.23 -10.37 -0.77
CA LEU A 25 -7.86 -10.85 -2.11
C LEU A 25 -7.05 -9.78 -2.83
N ILE A 26 -5.81 -10.07 -3.18
CA ILE A 26 -4.91 -9.13 -3.87
C ILE A 26 -4.49 -9.73 -5.21
N GLN A 27 -4.92 -9.09 -6.30
CA GLN A 27 -4.69 -9.52 -7.67
C GLN A 27 -3.25 -9.29 -8.14
N SER A 28 -2.90 -9.99 -9.22
CA SER A 28 -1.52 -10.08 -9.72
C SER A 28 -0.92 -8.71 -10.00
N SER A 29 0.40 -8.62 -9.83
CA SER A 29 1.20 -7.42 -10.13
C SER A 29 0.84 -6.17 -9.30
N THR A 30 0.07 -6.32 -8.21
CA THR A 30 -0.18 -5.22 -7.27
C THR A 30 1.08 -4.85 -6.50
N VAL A 31 1.29 -3.56 -6.26
CA VAL A 31 2.37 -3.04 -5.40
C VAL A 31 1.76 -2.36 -4.17
N VAL A 32 2.16 -2.79 -2.98
CA VAL A 32 1.71 -2.21 -1.71
C VAL A 32 2.89 -1.69 -0.91
N GLY A 33 2.88 -0.39 -0.63
CA GLY A 33 3.83 0.30 0.23
C GLY A 33 5.03 0.90 -0.48
N SER A 34 4.93 1.19 -1.78
CA SER A 34 5.92 2.02 -2.49
C SER A 34 6.01 3.42 -1.89
N ASP A 35 7.08 4.14 -2.24
CA ASP A 35 7.23 5.55 -1.86
C ASP A 35 6.16 6.39 -2.54
N GLY A 36 5.43 7.18 -1.75
CA GLY A 36 4.55 8.23 -2.27
C GLY A 36 5.30 9.32 -3.03
N PHE A 37 4.55 10.09 -3.81
CA PHE A 37 5.07 11.18 -4.64
C PHE A 37 5.28 12.49 -3.84
N GLY A 38 6.07 12.43 -2.76
CA GLY A 38 6.34 13.56 -1.87
C GLY A 38 7.59 14.33 -2.26
N TYR A 39 7.45 15.58 -2.74
CA TYR A 39 8.56 16.48 -3.04
C TYR A 39 8.28 17.91 -2.55
N ALA A 40 9.28 18.56 -1.94
CA ALA A 40 9.24 19.97 -1.57
C ALA A 40 10.05 20.80 -2.57
N ASN A 41 9.53 21.96 -2.99
CA ASN A 41 10.27 22.88 -3.84
C ASN A 41 11.18 23.77 -2.99
N ASP A 42 12.49 23.68 -3.19
CA ASP A 42 13.48 24.61 -2.67
C ASP A 42 14.13 25.37 -3.83
N ARG A 43 13.59 26.57 -4.12
CA ARG A 43 14.11 27.50 -5.14
C ARG A 43 14.29 26.86 -6.53
N GLY A 44 13.32 26.05 -6.95
CA GLY A 44 13.35 25.34 -8.23
C GLY A 44 13.96 23.94 -8.19
N ASN A 45 14.55 23.53 -7.06
CA ASN A 45 14.99 22.15 -6.85
C ASN A 45 13.91 21.36 -6.11
N TRP A 46 13.58 20.17 -6.60
CA TRP A 46 12.62 19.27 -5.95
C TRP A 46 13.35 18.32 -5.01
N VAL A 47 13.19 18.54 -3.71
CA VAL A 47 13.80 17.72 -2.66
C VAL A 47 12.82 16.63 -2.24
N LYS A 48 13.27 15.37 -2.30
CA LYS A 48 12.46 14.21 -1.92
C LYS A 48 12.10 14.26 -0.44
N ILE A 49 10.82 14.12 -0.14
CA ILE A 49 10.32 14.00 1.24
C ILE A 49 10.38 12.51 1.62
N PRO A 50 11.00 12.15 2.77
CA PRO A 50 10.99 10.77 3.26
C PRO A 50 9.58 10.19 3.40
N GLN A 51 9.41 8.92 3.05
CA GLN A 51 8.13 8.19 3.11
C GLN A 51 8.17 7.16 4.24
N LEU A 52 7.89 7.63 5.47
CA LEU A 52 8.11 6.89 6.71
C LEU A 52 6.87 6.15 7.22
N GLY A 53 5.69 6.53 6.75
CA GLY A 53 4.43 5.87 7.10
C GLY A 53 4.34 4.47 6.50
N ARG A 54 3.32 3.71 6.87
CA ARG A 54 3.05 2.35 6.37
C ARG A 54 1.83 2.33 5.46
N VAL A 55 1.44 1.13 5.03
CA VAL A 55 0.10 0.85 4.53
C VAL A 55 -0.56 -0.14 5.49
N ILE A 56 -1.76 0.19 5.94
CA ILE A 56 -2.63 -0.65 6.76
C ILE A 56 -3.87 -0.99 5.94
N ILE A 57 -3.98 -2.25 5.54
CA ILE A 57 -5.14 -2.81 4.84
C ILE A 57 -5.96 -3.60 5.87
N GLY A 58 -7.24 -3.25 6.00
CA GLY A 58 -8.20 -3.92 6.87
C GLY A 58 -8.61 -5.31 6.39
N ASP A 59 -9.61 -5.89 7.04
CA ASP A 59 -10.12 -7.23 6.73
C ASP A 59 -11.07 -7.23 5.53
N ARG A 60 -11.10 -8.34 4.79
CA ARG A 60 -12.01 -8.58 3.65
C ARG A 60 -11.89 -7.51 2.55
N VAL A 61 -10.68 -7.01 2.33
CA VAL A 61 -10.38 -6.06 1.27
C VAL A 61 -10.06 -6.80 -0.02
N GLU A 62 -10.58 -6.30 -1.14
CA GLU A 62 -10.22 -6.78 -2.49
C GLU A 62 -9.47 -5.68 -3.25
N ILE A 63 -8.31 -6.02 -3.82
CA ILE A 63 -7.48 -5.10 -4.61
C ILE A 63 -7.22 -5.74 -5.98
N GLY A 64 -7.62 -5.03 -7.03
CA GLY A 64 -7.49 -5.44 -8.43
C GLY A 64 -6.07 -5.38 -8.98
N ALA A 65 -5.90 -5.90 -10.19
CA ALA A 65 -4.58 -6.20 -10.74
C ALA A 65 -3.81 -4.93 -11.08
N CYS A 66 -2.48 -4.96 -10.94
CA CYS A 66 -1.61 -3.82 -11.24
C CYS A 66 -1.90 -2.54 -10.42
N THR A 67 -2.70 -2.64 -9.34
CA THR A 67 -2.93 -1.51 -8.44
C THR A 67 -1.66 -1.14 -7.68
N THR A 68 -1.44 0.15 -7.45
CA THR A 68 -0.35 0.68 -6.63
C THR A 68 -0.89 1.46 -5.45
N ILE A 69 -0.54 1.04 -4.23
CA ILE A 69 -0.91 1.74 -2.99
C ILE A 69 0.38 2.23 -2.33
N ASP A 70 0.62 3.53 -2.42
CA ASP A 70 1.79 4.14 -1.79
C ASP A 70 1.60 4.29 -0.28
N ARG A 71 2.72 4.22 0.44
CA ARG A 71 2.77 4.52 1.87
C ARG A 71 2.77 6.03 2.10
N GLY A 72 2.28 6.46 3.25
CA GLY A 72 2.24 7.88 3.58
C GLY A 72 3.61 8.45 3.96
N ALA A 73 3.74 9.77 3.85
CA ALA A 73 4.98 10.48 4.17
C ALA A 73 5.34 10.40 5.67
N LEU A 74 4.36 10.60 6.54
CA LEU A 74 4.48 10.55 8.00
C LEU A 74 3.48 9.57 8.59
N ASP A 75 2.20 9.79 8.31
CA ASP A 75 1.11 8.91 8.75
C ASP A 75 0.92 7.72 7.80
N ASP A 76 0.24 6.69 8.29
CA ASP A 76 -0.05 5.50 7.51
C ASP A 76 -1.14 5.76 6.45
N THR A 77 -0.99 5.18 5.26
CA THR A 77 -2.09 5.00 4.31
C THR A 77 -3.02 3.91 4.86
N VAL A 78 -4.31 4.19 5.00
CA VAL A 78 -5.28 3.25 5.59
C VAL A 78 -6.37 2.90 4.59
N ILE A 79 -6.56 1.60 4.34
CA ILE A 79 -7.69 1.04 3.61
C ILE A 79 -8.57 0.31 4.62
N GLY A 80 -9.81 0.79 4.77
CA GLY A 80 -10.77 0.24 5.73
C GLY A 80 -11.26 -1.17 5.37
N ASN A 81 -11.90 -1.83 6.34
CA ASN A 81 -12.47 -3.16 6.16
C ASN A 81 -13.51 -3.19 5.03
N GLY A 82 -13.50 -4.24 4.20
CA GLY A 82 -14.50 -4.46 3.15
C GLY A 82 -14.39 -3.53 1.93
N VAL A 83 -13.34 -2.73 1.83
CA VAL A 83 -13.11 -1.87 0.66
C VAL A 83 -12.76 -2.74 -0.57
N ILE A 84 -13.27 -2.35 -1.73
CA ILE A 84 -13.03 -3.01 -3.01
C ILE A 84 -12.43 -1.96 -3.95
N ILE A 85 -11.25 -2.25 -4.49
CA ILE A 85 -10.52 -1.42 -5.45
C ILE A 85 -10.30 -2.26 -6.70
N ASP A 86 -10.66 -1.73 -7.87
CA ASP A 86 -10.41 -2.35 -9.18
C ASP A 86 -9.01 -1.96 -9.71
#